data_AF-A0A2E2B0W3-F1
#
_entry.id   AF-A0A2E2B0W3-F1
#
_cell.length_a   1.000
_cell.length_b   1.000
_cell.length_c   1.000
_cell.angle_alpha   90.00
_cell.angle_beta   90.00
_cell.angle_gamma   90.00
#
_symmetry.space_group_name_H-M   'P 1'
#
loop_
_entity.id
_entity.type
_entity.pdbx_description
1 polymer ?
#
loop_
_entity_poly.entity_id
_entity_poly.type
_entity_poly.pdbx_seq_one_letter_code
_entity_poly.pdbx_strand_id
1 'polypeptide(L)'
;MNTVLILTAIILVVVILIAINFKRQYQFILTITDGKVQQTHGRVDEAFVNDVQRICELFNVKQGTVKGVAGIKGVNIVCAGPVKAQQRAIQNAMNHPI
;
A
#
# COMPACT_ATOMS: atom_id res chain seq x y z
N MET A 1 27.53 34.42 12.45
CA MET A 1 27.01 34.06 11.11
C MET A 1 26.92 32.54 10.90
N ASN A 2 27.93 31.75 11.28
CA ASN A 2 27.92 30.30 11.08
C ASN A 2 26.87 29.53 11.91
N THR A 3 26.59 29.96 13.14
CA THR A 3 25.63 29.27 14.03
C THR A 3 24.19 29.29 13.50
N VAL A 4 23.76 30.40 12.91
CA VAL A 4 22.41 30.54 12.32
C VAL A 4 22.27 29.68 11.06
N LEU A 5 23.29 29.64 10.20
CA LEU A 5 23.35 28.79 9.00
C LEU A 5 23.35 27.30 9.32
N ILE A 6 24.01 26.89 10.40
CA ILE A 6 24.04 25.49 10.85
C ILE A 6 22.65 25.09 11.38
N LEU A 7 22.00 25.97 12.18
CA LEU A 7 20.69 25.67 12.74
C LEU A 7 19.62 25.49 11.66
N THR A 8 19.61 26.36 10.64
CA THR A 8 18.64 26.27 9.54
C THR A 8 18.86 25.03 8.68
N ALA A 9 20.11 24.63 8.43
CA ALA A 9 20.42 23.40 7.71
C ALA A 9 19.94 22.15 8.47
N ILE A 10 20.12 22.10 9.79
CA ILE A 10 19.65 20.97 10.63
C ILE A 10 18.13 20.88 10.58
N ILE A 11 17.41 21.99 10.72
CA ILE A 11 15.94 22.01 10.66
C ILE A 11 15.46 21.52 9.29
N LEU A 12 16.10 21.96 8.19
CA LEU A 12 15.74 21.52 6.85
C LEU A 12 15.93 20.01 6.67
N VAL A 13 17.06 19.46 7.12
CA VAL A 13 17.33 18.02 7.07
C VAL A 13 16.30 17.23 7.87
N VAL A 14 15.94 17.70 9.07
CA VAL A 14 14.92 17.06 9.90
C VAL A 14 13.55 17.08 9.21
N VAL A 15 13.14 18.20 8.63
CA VAL A 15 11.88 18.30 7.88
C VAL A 15 11.87 17.36 6.67
N ILE A 16 12.97 17.27 5.92
CA ILE A 16 13.11 16.35 4.79
C ILE A 16 13.02 14.89 5.25
N LEU A 17 13.71 14.53 6.34
CA LEU A 17 13.68 13.16 6.88
C LEU A 17 12.29 12.78 7.41
N ILE A 18 11.59 13.71 8.06
CA ILE A 18 10.19 13.51 8.50
C ILE A 18 9.29 13.35 7.27
N ALA A 19 9.44 14.19 6.25
CA ALA A 19 8.65 14.12 5.02
C ALA A 19 8.89 12.80 4.25
N ILE A 20 10.12 12.29 4.24
CA ILE A 20 10.46 11.00 3.61
C ILE A 20 9.83 9.84 4.40
N ASN A 21 9.87 9.87 5.74
CA ASN A 21 9.28 8.83 6.58
C ASN A 21 7.74 8.81 6.51
N PHE A 22 7.09 9.97 6.43
CA PHE A 22 5.63 10.04 6.27
C PHE A 22 5.14 9.45 4.93
N LYS A 23 5.98 9.45 3.89
CA LYS A 23 5.59 9.09 2.52
C LYS A 23 5.25 7.60 2.31
N ARG A 24 5.43 6.74 3.31
CA ARG A 24 5.16 5.29 3.22
C ARG A 24 4.19 4.77 4.28
N GLN A 25 3.21 5.58 4.70
CA GLN A 25 2.09 5.03 5.44
C GLN A 25 1.20 4.21 4.50
N TYR A 26 1.36 2.89 4.57
CA TYR A 26 0.41 1.96 3.98
C TYR A 26 -0.87 2.02 4.82
N GLN A 27 -1.98 2.41 4.20
CA GLN A 27 -3.28 2.45 4.88
C GLN A 27 -3.75 1.04 5.27
N PHE A 28 -3.43 0.05 4.44
CA PHE A 28 -3.64 -1.36 4.74
C PHE A 28 -2.63 -2.24 4.02
N ILE A 29 -2.47 -3.47 4.51
CA ILE A 29 -1.66 -4.51 3.89
C ILE A 29 -2.42 -5.82 3.95
N LEU A 30 -2.68 -6.41 2.78
CA LEU A 30 -3.16 -7.78 2.64
C LEU A 30 -1.99 -8.67 2.22
N THR A 31 -1.81 -9.78 2.92
CA THR A 31 -0.83 -10.81 2.58
C THR A 31 -1.57 -12.02 2.05
N ILE A 32 -1.08 -12.57 0.94
CA ILE A 32 -1.62 -13.79 0.33
C ILE A 32 -0.66 -14.91 0.66
N THR A 33 -1.16 -15.94 1.35
CA THR A 33 -0.39 -17.13 1.72
C THR A 33 -1.23 -18.36 1.39
N ASP A 34 -0.67 -19.28 0.61
CA ASP A 34 -1.35 -20.49 0.13
C ASP A 34 -2.73 -20.21 -0.50
N GLY A 35 -2.83 -19.09 -1.22
CA GLY A 35 -4.05 -18.64 -1.88
C GLY A 35 -5.10 -18.03 -0.95
N LYS A 36 -4.80 -17.86 0.34
CA LYS A 36 -5.67 -17.16 1.30
C LYS A 36 -5.22 -15.73 1.48
N VAL A 37 -6.15 -14.78 1.34
CA VAL A 37 -5.93 -13.37 1.63
C VAL A 37 -6.13 -13.13 3.13
N GLN A 38 -5.12 -12.56 3.77
CA GLN A 38 -5.15 -12.18 5.18
C GLN A 38 -4.84 -10.70 5.33
N GLN A 39 -5.62 -10.00 6.12
CA GLN A 39 -5.34 -8.61 6.48
C GLN A 39 -4.30 -8.57 7.59
N THR A 40 -3.14 -8.00 7.26
CA THR A 40 -1.98 -7.93 8.17
C THR A 40 -1.76 -6.54 8.77
N HIS A 41 -2.27 -5.50 8.12
CA HIS A 41 -2.18 -4.12 8.61
C HIS A 41 -3.37 -3.30 8.13
N GLY A 42 -3.75 -2.28 8.91
CA GLY A 42 -4.84 -1.38 8.59
C GLY A 42 -6.22 -2.03 8.70
N ARG A 43 -7.26 -1.29 8.35
CA ARG A 43 -8.63 -1.80 8.15
C ARG A 43 -9.03 -1.58 6.71
N VAL A 44 -9.56 -2.61 6.06
CA VAL A 44 -10.16 -2.52 4.74
C VAL A 44 -11.54 -3.18 4.77
N ASP A 45 -12.38 -2.86 3.80
CA ASP A 45 -13.71 -3.44 3.67
C ASP A 45 -13.63 -4.95 3.35
N GLU A 46 -14.52 -5.73 3.94
CA GLU A 46 -14.61 -7.17 3.74
C GLU A 46 -14.99 -7.51 2.29
N ALA A 47 -15.82 -6.67 1.65
CA ALA A 47 -16.15 -6.82 0.22
C ALA A 47 -14.89 -6.78 -0.65
N PHE A 48 -13.98 -5.82 -0.39
CA PHE A 48 -12.72 -5.72 -1.11
C PHE A 48 -11.79 -6.92 -0.85
N VAL A 49 -11.73 -7.42 0.39
CA VAL A 49 -10.94 -8.62 0.71
C VAL A 49 -11.45 -9.83 -0.08
N ASN A 50 -12.77 -9.99 -0.16
CA ASN A 50 -13.42 -11.07 -0.91
C ASN A 50 -13.16 -10.95 -2.43
N ASP A 51 -13.17 -9.73 -2.98
CA ASP A 51 -12.80 -9.51 -4.38
C ASP A 51 -11.34 -9.84 -4.66
N VAL A 52 -10.42 -9.46 -3.76
CA VAL A 52 -9.00 -9.83 -3.87
C VAL A 52 -8.83 -11.35 -3.81
N GLN A 53 -9.57 -12.02 -2.92
CA GLN A 53 -9.58 -13.49 -2.80
C GLN A 53 -10.03 -14.14 -4.12
N ARG A 54 -11.16 -13.68 -4.68
CA ARG A 54 -11.68 -14.16 -5.97
C ARG A 54 -10.71 -13.94 -7.12
N ILE A 55 -10.05 -12.78 -7.17
CA ILE A 55 -9.01 -12.50 -8.18
C ILE A 55 -7.83 -13.47 -8.00
N CYS A 56 -7.38 -13.71 -6.76
CA CYS A 56 -6.29 -14.63 -6.51
C CYS A 56 -6.64 -16.06 -6.93
N GLU A 57 -7.87 -16.50 -6.68
CA GLU A 57 -8.37 -17.82 -7.12
C GLU A 57 -8.45 -17.92 -8.64
N LEU A 58 -9.04 -16.92 -9.31
CA LEU A 58 -9.19 -16.90 -10.77
C LEU A 58 -7.85 -16.97 -11.51
N PHE A 59 -6.82 -16.33 -10.97
CA PHE A 59 -5.48 -16.31 -11.56
C PHE A 59 -4.50 -17.29 -10.90
N ASN A 60 -4.98 -18.18 -10.03
CA ASN A 60 -4.18 -19.18 -9.31
C ASN A 60 -2.95 -18.58 -8.57
N VAL A 61 -3.13 -17.39 -7.99
CA VAL A 61 -2.11 -16.68 -7.23
C VAL A 61 -2.07 -17.23 -5.81
N LYS A 62 -0.98 -17.91 -5.46
CA LYS A 62 -0.82 -18.51 -4.14
C LYS A 62 -0.11 -17.62 -3.12
N GLN A 63 0.67 -16.65 -3.58
CA GLN A 63 1.51 -15.81 -2.73
C GLN A 63 1.60 -14.37 -3.23
N GLY A 64 1.77 -13.44 -2.30
CA GLY A 64 2.03 -12.05 -2.60
C GLY A 64 1.61 -11.10 -1.51
N THR A 65 1.77 -9.81 -1.76
CA THR A 65 1.32 -8.75 -0.86
C THR A 65 0.62 -7.66 -1.65
N VAL A 66 -0.50 -7.17 -1.14
CA VAL A 66 -1.26 -6.05 -1.68
C VAL A 66 -1.25 -4.95 -0.63
N LYS A 67 -0.77 -3.76 -0.99
CA LYS A 67 -0.63 -2.63 -0.08
C LYS A 67 -1.47 -1.46 -0.59
N GLY A 68 -2.33 -0.91 0.26
CA GLY A 68 -3.03 0.34 -0.03
C GLY A 68 -2.17 1.52 0.39
N VAL A 69 -1.91 2.45 -0.51
CA VAL A 69 -1.19 3.70 -0.26
C VAL A 69 -2.14 4.87 -0.47
N ALA A 70 -2.15 5.81 0.47
CA ALA A 70 -2.90 7.05 0.30
C ALA A 70 -2.38 7.81 -0.93
N GLY A 71 -3.23 7.97 -1.94
CA GLY A 71 -2.98 8.79 -3.13
C GLY A 71 -3.77 10.10 -3.09
N ILE A 72 -3.43 11.01 -4.01
CA ILE A 72 -4.06 12.35 -4.09
C ILE A 72 -5.56 12.25 -4.43
N LYS A 73 -5.98 11.19 -5.16
CA LYS A 73 -7.36 10.98 -5.63
C LYS A 73 -8.04 9.74 -5.04
N GLY A 74 -7.48 9.14 -3.99
CA GLY A 74 -8.00 7.89 -3.42
C GLY A 74 -6.88 6.93 -3.01
N VAL A 75 -7.19 5.64 -2.92
CA VAL A 75 -6.21 4.62 -2.52
C VAL A 75 -5.54 4.02 -3.77
N ASN A 76 -4.21 4.13 -3.81
CA ASN A 76 -3.39 3.46 -4.80
C ASN A 76 -2.99 2.07 -4.29
N ILE A 77 -3.18 1.05 -5.10
CA ILE A 77 -2.79 -0.32 -4.81
C ILE A 77 -1.38 -0.58 -5.32
N VAL A 78 -0.52 -1.08 -4.43
CA VAL A 78 0.85 -1.52 -4.73
C VAL A 78 0.95 -3.01 -4.41
N CYS A 79 1.20 -3.81 -5.45
CA CYS A 79 1.34 -5.25 -5.31
C CYS A 79 2.81 -5.68 -5.35
N ALA A 80 3.16 -6.71 -4.58
CA ALA A 80 4.50 -7.30 -4.53
C ALA A 80 4.42 -8.83 -4.63
N GLY A 81 5.37 -9.44 -5.35
CA GLY A 81 5.39 -10.88 -5.61
C GLY A 81 4.51 -11.28 -6.81
N PRO A 82 4.09 -12.56 -6.89
CA PRO A 82 3.29 -13.09 -8.02
C PRO A 82 1.99 -12.32 -8.28
N VAL A 83 1.34 -11.79 -7.24
CA VAL A 83 0.11 -10.96 -7.35
C VAL A 83 0.31 -9.64 -8.12
N LYS A 84 1.55 -9.24 -8.41
CA LYS A 84 1.85 -7.99 -9.13
C LYS A 84 1.26 -7.98 -10.54
N ALA A 85 1.13 -9.13 -11.19
CA ALA A 85 0.51 -9.23 -12.51
C ALA A 85 -0.98 -8.83 -12.49
N GLN A 86 -1.64 -8.96 -11.33
CA GLN A 86 -3.05 -8.68 -11.12
C GLN A 86 -3.30 -7.32 -10.46
N GLN A 87 -2.27 -6.49 -10.28
CA GLN A 87 -2.39 -5.18 -9.62
C GLN A 87 -3.49 -4.31 -10.24
N ARG A 88 -3.64 -4.33 -11.58
CA ARG A 88 -4.67 -3.55 -12.28
C ARG A 88 -6.09 -4.05 -11.95
N ALA A 89 -6.30 -5.35 -11.87
CA ALA A 89 -7.59 -5.93 -11.51
C ALA A 89 -7.96 -5.58 -10.05
N ILE A 90 -6.98 -5.65 -9.15
CA ILE A 90 -7.17 -5.30 -7.74
C ILE A 90 -7.44 -3.80 -7.57
N GLN A 91 -6.73 -2.93 -8.31
CA GLN A 91 -7.02 -1.50 -8.31
C GLN A 91 -8.45 -1.20 -8.80
N ASN A 92 -8.93 -1.94 -9.79
CA ASN A 92 -10.29 -1.79 -10.29
C ASN A 92 -11.32 -2.22 -9.24
N ALA A 93 -11.10 -3.33 -8.54
CA ALA A 93 -11.97 -3.80 -7.45
C ALA A 93 -12.08 -2.76 -6.31
N MET A 94 -10.99 -2.03 -6.02
CA MET A 94 -11.02 -0.94 -5.02
C MET A 94 -11.89 0.24 -5.46
N ASN A 95 -11.88 0.56 -6.77
CA ASN A 95 -12.61 1.72 -7.31
C ASN A 95 -14.09 1.39 -7.60
N HIS A 96 -14.38 0.12 -7.87
CA HIS A 96 -15.69 -0.40 -8.21
C HIS A 96 -15.92 -1.72 -7.44
N PRO A 97 -16.26 -1.64 -6.14
CA PRO A 97 -16.57 -2.83 -5.36
C PRO A 97 -17.79 -3.55 -5.98
N ILE A 98 -17.68 -4.87 -6.14
CA ILE A 98 -18.70 -5.71 -6.79
C ILE A 98 -19.68 -6.26 -5.76
#